data_AF-A0A8B8Q7A2-F1
#
_entry.id   AF-A0A8B8Q7A2-F1
#
_cell.length_a   1.000
_cell.length_b   1.000
_cell.length_c   1.000
_cell.angle_alpha   90.00
_cell.angle_beta   90.00
_cell.angle_gamma   90.00
#
_symmetry.space_group_name_H-M   'P 1'
#
loop_
_entity.id
_entity.type
_entity.pdbx_description
1 polymer ?
#
loop_
_entity_poly.entity_id
_entity_poly.type
_entity_poly.pdbx_seq_one_letter_code
_entity_poly.pdbx_strand_id
1 'polypeptide(L)'
;MDIYVFATPYRVTWDYYFLSREHTFEFKEWEGKAEFEYVKSRGVSIFLMQAGMLGTLQALWDVFPLFSNNWWGEKSNIGFLKKHMGATFEQRPQPWVTNISIDDIHTGDFLAISKIRGRWGGFETLEKWVSGAYAGHTAVCLKDSEGKLWVGESGHDNEQGEDIIAVLPWDEWWEFELNKDDSNPHIALLPLHPDMRAKFNETAAWEYALSMNGKPYGYHNMLFSWIDTIDANYPPPLDAHVVRRSYTCICVASVMTVWNQIQPAYAANILNEALNKRLGTEVPSHSICNCLCDFMHLVLDTEGLDLPELLVETETRGSSFAELLTIPEQDDWVYSDGKSASCVAFVLEIYKAAGLFDPISSSIQVTEFTIKDAYSLRFFENNSSRLPEWCNDGDGVELPFCQIRGRYRMELPGYNTVDPYPHMNEMCPSLPPKYSRPSDC
;
A
#
# COMPACT_ATOMS: atom_id res chain seq x y z
N MET A 1 3.87 -12.10 31.99
CA MET A 1 4.06 -10.67 32.26
C MET A 1 3.26 -9.98 31.20
N ASP A 2 2.20 -9.34 31.66
CA ASP A 2 1.11 -8.90 30.81
C ASP A 2 1.26 -7.39 30.68
N ILE A 3 1.25 -6.88 29.46
CA ILE A 3 1.30 -5.44 29.21
C ILE A 3 -0.13 -4.98 29.00
N TYR A 4 -0.55 -4.00 29.79
CA TYR A 4 -1.83 -3.34 29.65
C TYR A 4 -1.62 -1.95 29.09
N VAL A 5 -2.35 -1.61 28.03
CA VAL A 5 -2.35 -0.28 27.42
C VAL A 5 -3.64 0.40 27.85
N PHE A 6 -3.53 1.61 28.38
CA PHE A 6 -4.64 2.46 28.75
C PHE A 6 -4.72 3.60 27.76
N ALA A 7 -5.87 3.78 27.11
CA ALA A 7 -6.03 4.79 26.08
C ALA A 7 -7.32 5.60 26.24
N THR A 8 -7.21 6.84 25.80
CA THR A 8 -8.31 7.76 25.48
C THR A 8 -8.11 8.22 24.04
N PRO A 9 -9.09 8.90 23.42
CA PRO A 9 -8.88 9.53 22.10
C PRO A 9 -7.71 10.52 22.07
N TYR A 10 -7.31 11.04 23.24
CA TYR A 10 -6.28 12.07 23.38
C TYR A 10 -4.90 11.50 23.69
N ARG A 11 -4.80 10.35 24.38
CA ARG A 11 -3.52 9.76 24.74
C ARG A 11 -3.53 8.25 24.87
N VAL A 12 -2.33 7.68 24.76
CA VAL A 12 -2.05 6.27 25.01
C VAL A 12 -0.93 6.15 26.04
N THR A 13 -1.13 5.31 27.05
CA THR A 13 -0.13 4.97 28.06
C THR A 13 -0.16 3.47 28.36
N TRP A 14 0.82 2.92 29.06
CA TRP A 14 0.88 1.48 29.34
C TRP A 14 1.53 1.17 30.69
N ASP A 15 1.20 0.00 31.23
CA ASP A 15 1.85 -0.58 32.39
C ASP A 15 2.00 -2.09 32.24
N TYR A 16 2.84 -2.72 33.06
CA TYR A 16 3.09 -4.15 33.02
C TYR A 16 2.87 -4.81 34.38
N TYR A 17 2.23 -5.99 34.35
CA TYR A 17 1.89 -6.72 35.55
C TYR A 17 2.41 -8.16 35.49
N PHE A 18 3.04 -8.58 36.59
CA PHE A 18 3.62 -9.93 36.73
C PHE A 18 2.69 -10.91 37.45
N LEU A 19 1.73 -10.41 38.22
CA LEU A 19 0.88 -11.19 39.13
C LEU A 19 -0.58 -10.86 38.86
N SER A 20 -1.43 -11.89 38.85
CA SER A 20 -2.89 -11.72 38.77
C SER A 20 -3.41 -11.31 40.16
N ARG A 21 -3.38 -10.01 40.43
CA ARG A 21 -3.89 -9.37 41.65
C ARG A 21 -4.49 -8.02 41.30
N GLU A 22 -5.12 -7.36 42.27
CA GLU A 22 -5.57 -5.98 42.11
C GLU A 22 -4.36 -5.05 41.92
N HIS A 23 -4.43 -4.22 40.87
CA HIS A 23 -3.44 -3.21 40.56
C HIS A 23 -4.12 -1.86 40.39
N THR A 24 -3.41 -0.79 40.70
CA THR A 24 -3.91 0.58 40.57
C THR A 24 -3.00 1.33 39.62
N PHE A 25 -3.59 1.87 38.55
CA PHE A 25 -2.92 2.73 37.58
C PHE A 25 -3.45 4.16 37.75
N GLU A 26 -2.56 5.13 37.94
CA GLU A 26 -2.92 6.52 38.24
C GLU A 26 -2.56 7.46 37.09
N PHE A 27 -3.56 8.18 36.58
CA PHE A 27 -3.36 9.28 35.66
C PHE A 27 -3.07 10.56 36.45
N LYS A 28 -1.84 11.08 36.36
CA LYS A 28 -1.41 12.26 37.13
C LYS A 28 -2.16 13.54 36.76
N GLU A 29 -2.48 13.70 35.48
CA GLU A 29 -3.22 14.83 34.94
C GLU A 29 -3.95 14.40 33.65
N TRP A 30 -5.01 15.11 33.28
CA TRP A 30 -5.67 14.97 31.98
C TRP A 30 -5.12 16.03 31.02
N GLU A 31 -4.93 15.70 29.74
CA GLU A 31 -4.35 16.63 28.76
C GLU A 31 -5.21 17.89 28.58
N GLY A 32 -6.52 17.76 28.79
CA GLY A 32 -7.41 18.91 28.74
C GLY A 32 -8.82 18.61 29.24
N LYS A 33 -9.67 19.63 29.16
CA LYS A 33 -11.08 19.54 29.54
C LYS A 33 -11.86 18.54 28.68
N ALA A 34 -11.52 18.44 27.40
CA ALA A 34 -12.16 17.53 26.45
C ALA A 34 -11.93 16.06 26.83
N GLU A 35 -10.68 15.69 27.13
CA GLU A 35 -10.35 14.35 27.64
C GLU A 35 -11.07 14.05 28.95
N PHE A 36 -11.10 15.01 29.89
CA PHE A 36 -11.75 14.83 31.17
C PHE A 36 -13.27 14.56 31.04
N GLU A 37 -13.97 15.31 30.19
CA GLU A 37 -15.41 15.10 29.94
C GLU A 37 -15.66 13.80 29.18
N TYR A 38 -14.77 13.41 28.26
CA TYR A 38 -14.82 12.11 27.59
C TYR A 38 -14.72 10.97 28.62
N VAL A 39 -13.69 10.99 29.48
CA VAL A 39 -13.47 9.94 30.48
C VAL A 39 -14.61 9.89 31.50
N LYS A 40 -15.18 11.03 31.88
CA LYS A 40 -16.32 11.09 32.80
C LYS A 40 -17.59 10.45 32.22
N SER A 41 -17.81 10.60 30.91
CA SER A 41 -19.01 10.07 30.24
C SER A 41 -18.82 8.63 29.76
N ARG A 42 -17.62 8.25 29.33
CA ARG A 42 -17.33 7.02 28.57
C ARG A 42 -16.30 6.10 29.24
N GLY A 43 -15.50 6.62 30.17
CA GLY A 43 -14.43 5.88 30.84
C GLY A 43 -13.09 5.90 30.10
N VAL A 44 -12.14 5.08 30.58
CA VAL A 44 -10.84 4.85 29.95
C VAL A 44 -10.85 3.47 29.32
N SER A 45 -10.35 3.35 28.09
CA SER A 45 -10.20 2.07 27.42
C SER A 45 -8.95 1.35 27.93
N ILE A 46 -9.11 0.12 28.39
CA ILE A 46 -8.02 -0.71 28.93
C ILE A 46 -7.85 -1.93 28.04
N PHE A 47 -6.63 -2.16 27.59
CA PHE A 47 -6.28 -3.12 26.57
C PHE A 47 -5.20 -4.07 27.09
N LEU A 48 -5.30 -5.36 26.77
CA LEU A 48 -4.27 -6.35 27.08
C LEU A 48 -3.50 -6.69 25.81
N MET A 49 -2.17 -6.49 25.81
CA MET A 49 -1.32 -7.02 24.75
C MET A 49 -1.16 -8.53 24.94
N GLN A 50 -1.93 -9.32 24.20
CA GLN A 50 -1.94 -10.79 24.32
C GLN A 50 -0.57 -11.45 24.13
N ALA A 51 0.33 -10.81 23.38
CA ALA A 51 1.69 -11.30 23.16
C ALA A 51 2.58 -11.21 24.43
N GLY A 52 2.24 -10.34 25.40
CA GLY A 52 3.11 -9.96 26.52
C GLY A 52 4.44 -9.35 26.05
N MET A 53 5.31 -8.94 26.97
CA MET A 53 6.60 -8.32 26.60
C MET A 53 7.51 -9.26 25.81
N LEU A 54 7.49 -10.55 26.13
CA LEU A 54 8.31 -11.55 25.44
C LEU A 54 7.86 -11.74 23.98
N GLY A 55 6.55 -11.79 23.73
CA GLY A 55 6.02 -11.85 22.37
C GLY A 55 6.25 -10.57 21.59
N THR A 56 6.15 -9.39 22.21
CA THR A 56 6.50 -8.10 21.58
C THR A 56 7.98 -8.02 21.24
N LEU A 57 8.88 -8.44 22.14
CA LEU A 57 10.32 -8.52 21.86
C LEU A 57 10.64 -9.52 20.75
N GLN A 58 9.92 -10.65 20.70
CA GLN A 58 10.07 -11.64 19.64
C GLN A 58 9.57 -11.12 18.29
N ALA A 59 8.45 -10.38 18.26
CA ALA A 59 7.95 -9.73 17.05
C ALA A 59 8.93 -8.65 16.55
N LEU A 60 9.48 -7.83 17.45
CA LEU A 60 10.53 -6.86 17.10
C LEU A 60 11.79 -7.55 16.58
N TRP A 61 12.15 -8.71 17.15
CA TRP A 61 13.28 -9.51 16.68
C TRP A 61 13.03 -10.16 15.32
N ASP A 62 11.79 -10.50 14.98
CA ASP A 62 11.41 -11.04 13.67
C ASP A 62 11.34 -9.92 12.60
N VAL A 63 11.01 -8.67 12.98
CA VAL A 63 10.80 -7.54 12.06
C VAL A 63 12.05 -6.67 11.85
N PHE A 64 12.82 -6.36 12.90
CA PHE A 64 14.01 -5.51 12.80
C PHE A 64 15.05 -6.00 11.75
N PRO A 65 15.32 -7.31 11.60
CA PRO A 65 16.23 -7.81 10.59
C PRO A 65 15.80 -7.52 9.15
N LEU A 66 14.49 -7.39 8.90
CA LEU A 66 13.93 -7.24 7.54
C LEU A 66 14.47 -6.01 6.81
N PHE A 67 14.75 -4.94 7.55
CA PHE A 67 15.24 -3.67 7.00
C PHE A 67 16.76 -3.63 6.79
N SER A 68 17.48 -4.70 7.14
CA SER A 68 18.93 -4.75 6.98
C SER A 68 19.35 -4.96 5.53
N ASN A 69 20.25 -4.13 5.02
CA ASN A 69 20.79 -4.27 3.66
C ASN A 69 21.99 -5.23 3.59
N ASN A 70 21.81 -6.47 4.05
CA ASN A 70 22.85 -7.48 4.02
C ASN A 70 22.22 -8.88 3.80
N TRP A 71 23.08 -9.90 3.70
CA TRP A 71 22.62 -11.28 3.50
C TRP A 71 21.70 -11.79 4.64
N TRP A 72 21.88 -11.28 5.86
CA TRP A 72 21.01 -11.62 6.98
C TRP A 72 19.61 -11.00 6.82
N GLY A 73 19.51 -9.76 6.34
CA GLY A 73 18.23 -9.14 6.00
C GLY A 73 17.52 -9.87 4.86
N GLU A 74 18.22 -10.19 3.77
CA GLU A 74 17.66 -10.99 2.66
C GLU A 74 17.09 -12.32 3.14
N LYS A 75 17.85 -13.07 3.95
CA LYS A 75 17.40 -14.35 4.51
C LYS A 75 16.23 -14.18 5.48
N SER A 76 16.17 -13.07 6.21
CA SER A 76 15.09 -12.76 7.14
C SER A 76 13.80 -12.43 6.38
N ASN A 77 13.86 -11.64 5.31
CA ASN A 77 12.71 -11.36 4.44
C ASN A 77 12.14 -12.66 3.84
N ILE A 78 12.99 -13.50 3.24
CA ILE A 78 12.56 -14.79 2.68
C ILE A 78 11.97 -15.70 3.77
N GLY A 79 12.63 -15.76 4.94
CA GLY A 79 12.17 -16.55 6.07
C GLY A 79 10.80 -16.10 6.60
N PHE A 80 10.59 -14.78 6.67
CA PHE A 80 9.33 -14.17 7.09
C PHE A 80 8.20 -14.51 6.11
N LEU A 81 8.39 -14.23 4.82
CA LEU A 81 7.39 -14.51 3.79
C LEU A 81 7.07 -16.01 3.70
N LYS A 82 8.08 -16.89 3.83
CA LYS A 82 7.86 -18.33 3.88
C LYS A 82 7.05 -18.77 5.11
N LYS A 83 7.33 -18.20 6.28
CA LYS A 83 6.65 -18.53 7.54
C LYS A 83 5.20 -18.03 7.56
N HIS A 84 4.95 -16.84 7.05
CA HIS A 84 3.66 -16.15 7.19
C HIS A 84 2.76 -16.27 5.96
N MET A 85 3.31 -16.49 4.77
CA MET A 85 2.56 -16.57 3.50
C MET A 85 2.74 -17.92 2.79
N GLY A 86 3.74 -18.72 3.15
CA GLY A 86 4.04 -19.97 2.47
C GLY A 86 4.77 -19.80 1.13
N ALA A 87 5.33 -18.61 0.85
CA ALA A 87 6.13 -18.35 -0.35
C ALA A 87 7.40 -19.23 -0.39
N THR A 88 7.79 -19.69 -1.59
CA THR A 88 8.91 -20.63 -1.72
C THR A 88 10.24 -19.96 -2.04
N PHE A 89 10.24 -18.88 -2.83
CA PHE A 89 11.43 -18.14 -3.26
C PHE A 89 12.54 -19.08 -3.73
N GLU A 90 12.24 -19.95 -4.69
CA GLU A 90 13.24 -20.88 -5.26
C GLU A 90 14.30 -20.12 -6.04
N GLN A 91 15.58 -20.50 -5.88
CA GLN A 91 16.66 -19.84 -6.60
C GLN A 91 16.70 -20.29 -8.07
N ARG A 92 16.82 -19.32 -8.99
CA ARG A 92 16.93 -19.54 -10.43
C ARG A 92 18.38 -19.87 -10.85
N PRO A 93 18.57 -20.66 -11.92
CA PRO A 93 19.88 -20.80 -12.55
C PRO A 93 20.39 -19.44 -13.06
N GLN A 94 21.70 -19.29 -13.16
CA GLN A 94 22.30 -18.10 -13.77
C GLN A 94 22.24 -18.19 -15.31
N PRO A 95 22.14 -17.05 -16.02
CA PRO A 95 22.15 -15.67 -15.52
C PRO A 95 20.83 -15.21 -14.89
N TRP A 96 20.90 -14.28 -13.92
CA TRP A 96 19.72 -13.71 -13.26
C TRP A 96 19.16 -12.46 -13.94
N VAL A 97 19.70 -12.14 -15.12
CA VAL A 97 19.25 -11.05 -15.98
C VAL A 97 19.04 -11.66 -17.36
N THR A 98 17.84 -11.49 -17.89
CA THR A 98 17.49 -11.97 -19.22
C THR A 98 17.94 -10.95 -20.26
N ASN A 99 18.38 -11.41 -21.44
CA ASN A 99 18.70 -10.52 -22.56
C ASN A 99 17.39 -10.15 -23.28
N ILE A 100 16.91 -8.93 -23.06
CA ILE A 100 15.58 -8.49 -23.49
C ILE A 100 15.69 -7.74 -24.82
N SER A 101 14.77 -8.02 -25.75
CA SER A 101 14.54 -7.17 -26.91
C SER A 101 13.48 -6.12 -26.59
N ILE A 102 13.83 -4.83 -26.69
CA ILE A 102 12.91 -3.70 -26.43
C ILE A 102 11.75 -3.68 -27.45
N ASP A 103 11.97 -4.23 -28.63
CA ASP A 103 10.93 -4.31 -29.66
C ASP A 103 9.74 -5.18 -29.23
N ASP A 104 9.99 -6.20 -28.38
CA ASP A 104 8.96 -7.12 -27.89
C ASP A 104 8.14 -6.55 -26.72
N ILE A 105 8.58 -5.44 -26.13
CA ILE A 105 7.85 -4.75 -25.06
C ILE A 105 6.84 -3.79 -25.69
N HIS A 106 5.61 -3.79 -25.22
CA HIS A 106 4.53 -2.99 -25.78
C HIS A 106 4.00 -1.97 -24.76
N THR A 107 3.36 -0.91 -25.26
CA THR A 107 2.64 0.05 -24.42
C THR A 107 1.57 -0.68 -23.61
N GLY A 108 1.53 -0.38 -22.32
CA GLY A 108 0.64 -0.98 -21.35
C GLY A 108 1.15 -2.28 -20.74
N ASP A 109 2.27 -2.85 -21.18
CA ASP A 109 2.84 -4.03 -20.50
C ASP A 109 3.20 -3.67 -19.04
N PHE A 110 2.88 -4.58 -18.12
CA PHE A 110 2.97 -4.35 -16.67
C PHE A 110 4.27 -4.91 -16.11
N LEU A 111 4.92 -4.16 -15.23
CA LEU A 111 6.11 -4.59 -14.51
C LEU A 111 5.74 -4.84 -13.04
N ALA A 112 5.85 -6.09 -12.62
CA ALA A 112 5.75 -6.47 -11.20
C ALA A 112 7.16 -6.56 -10.62
N ILE A 113 7.42 -5.83 -9.54
CA ILE A 113 8.73 -5.70 -8.92
C ILE A 113 8.65 -6.21 -7.48
N SER A 114 9.65 -6.98 -7.07
CA SER A 114 9.79 -7.52 -5.72
C SER A 114 11.21 -7.32 -5.21
N LYS A 115 11.36 -6.39 -4.27
CA LYS A 115 12.57 -6.16 -3.49
C LYS A 115 12.53 -7.01 -2.23
N ILE A 116 13.70 -7.50 -1.81
CA ILE A 116 13.83 -8.44 -0.67
C ILE A 116 15.01 -8.11 0.23
N ARG A 117 15.65 -6.96 0.03
CA ARG A 117 16.81 -6.50 0.81
C ARG A 117 16.72 -5.00 1.10
N GLY A 118 17.31 -4.57 2.21
CA GLY A 118 17.40 -3.15 2.58
C GLY A 118 16.07 -2.57 3.07
N ARG A 119 16.02 -1.23 3.18
CA ARG A 119 14.85 -0.49 3.68
C ARG A 119 13.58 -0.86 2.91
N TRP A 120 13.65 -0.77 1.58
CA TRP A 120 12.53 -1.05 0.69
C TRP A 120 12.15 -2.54 0.68
N GLY A 121 13.12 -3.46 0.73
CA GLY A 121 12.81 -4.89 0.84
C GLY A 121 12.10 -5.27 2.14
N GLY A 122 12.43 -4.61 3.26
CA GLY A 122 11.72 -4.79 4.53
C GLY A 122 10.30 -4.23 4.49
N PHE A 123 10.13 -3.04 3.89
CA PHE A 123 8.82 -2.43 3.68
C PHE A 123 7.92 -3.31 2.80
N GLU A 124 8.40 -3.69 1.62
CA GLU A 124 7.65 -4.55 0.70
C GLU A 124 7.35 -5.92 1.33
N THR A 125 8.21 -6.44 2.21
CA THR A 125 7.93 -7.71 2.89
C THR A 125 6.71 -7.62 3.80
N LEU A 126 6.52 -6.48 4.47
CA LEU A 126 5.33 -6.25 5.29
C LEU A 126 4.09 -5.98 4.41
N GLU A 127 4.25 -5.22 3.34
CA GLU A 127 3.18 -4.97 2.36
C GLU A 127 2.68 -6.27 1.73
N LYS A 128 3.60 -7.14 1.27
CA LYS A 128 3.30 -8.48 0.75
C LYS A 128 2.51 -9.30 1.77
N TRP A 129 2.89 -9.22 3.04
CA TRP A 129 2.21 -9.93 4.11
C TRP A 129 0.79 -9.43 4.38
N VAL A 130 0.54 -8.12 4.33
CA VAL A 130 -0.79 -7.54 4.58
C VAL A 130 -1.72 -7.67 3.37
N SER A 131 -1.21 -7.47 2.15
CA SER A 131 -2.00 -7.53 0.91
C SER A 131 -2.15 -8.95 0.34
N GLY A 132 -1.22 -9.85 0.68
CA GLY A 132 -1.10 -11.15 0.01
C GLY A 132 -0.46 -11.06 -1.38
N ALA A 133 0.01 -9.88 -1.80
CA ALA A 133 0.81 -9.74 -3.00
C ALA A 133 2.18 -10.39 -2.80
N TYR A 134 2.76 -10.93 -3.88
CA TYR A 134 4.13 -11.47 -3.86
C TYR A 134 5.12 -10.52 -4.56
N ALA A 135 4.60 -9.45 -5.17
CA ALA A 135 5.31 -8.26 -5.60
C ALA A 135 4.98 -7.10 -4.64
N GLY A 136 5.90 -6.15 -4.49
CA GLY A 136 5.75 -4.98 -3.60
C GLY A 136 5.89 -3.65 -4.32
N HIS A 137 6.15 -3.65 -5.62
CA HIS A 137 6.15 -2.43 -6.42
C HIS A 137 5.71 -2.72 -7.85
N THR A 138 5.19 -1.72 -8.54
CA THR A 138 4.67 -1.88 -9.91
C THR A 138 5.01 -0.69 -10.78
N ALA A 139 5.22 -0.96 -12.06
CA ALA A 139 5.43 0.06 -13.07
C ALA A 139 4.75 -0.34 -14.39
N VAL A 140 4.66 0.58 -15.33
CA VAL A 140 4.07 0.36 -16.66
C VAL A 140 5.00 0.80 -17.77
N CYS A 141 5.07 0.01 -18.83
CA CYS A 141 5.80 0.32 -20.04
C CYS A 141 4.96 1.19 -20.98
N LEU A 142 5.53 2.27 -21.51
CA LEU A 142 4.87 3.17 -22.49
C LEU A 142 5.83 3.44 -23.65
N LYS A 143 5.40 3.22 -24.90
CA LYS A 143 6.16 3.65 -26.08
C LYS A 143 5.67 5.00 -26.58
N ASP A 144 6.57 5.94 -26.80
CA ASP A 144 6.22 7.25 -27.36
C ASP A 144 5.94 7.18 -28.87
N SER A 145 5.60 8.32 -29.47
CA SER A 145 5.32 8.41 -30.92
C SER A 145 6.53 8.12 -31.81
N GLU A 146 7.75 8.14 -31.26
CA GLU A 146 9.00 7.78 -31.95
C GLU A 146 9.36 6.29 -31.75
N GLY A 147 8.58 5.56 -30.95
CA GLY A 147 8.78 4.15 -30.62
C GLY A 147 9.79 3.91 -29.50
N LYS A 148 10.25 4.97 -28.81
CA LYS A 148 11.16 4.84 -27.66
C LYS A 148 10.38 4.38 -26.44
N LEU A 149 10.99 3.48 -25.66
CA LEU A 149 10.38 2.91 -24.47
C LEU A 149 10.64 3.77 -23.23
N TRP A 150 9.58 3.96 -22.46
CA TRP A 150 9.54 4.66 -21.18
C TRP A 150 8.90 3.77 -20.11
N VAL A 151 9.26 4.04 -18.86
CA VAL A 151 8.69 3.39 -17.68
C VAL A 151 8.02 4.44 -16.82
N GLY A 152 6.72 4.27 -16.58
CA GLY A 152 5.98 5.05 -15.59
C GLY A 152 5.91 4.29 -14.28
N GLU A 153 6.34 4.91 -13.18
CA GLU A 153 6.21 4.36 -11.84
C GLU A 153 5.84 5.44 -10.82
N SER A 154 5.15 5.05 -9.75
CA SER A 154 4.96 5.90 -8.57
C SER A 154 5.79 5.36 -7.43
N GLY A 155 6.70 6.16 -6.88
CA GLY A 155 7.62 5.73 -5.82
C GLY A 155 9.09 5.89 -6.21
N HIS A 156 9.36 6.80 -7.15
CA HIS A 156 10.71 7.14 -7.57
C HIS A 156 11.30 8.20 -6.63
N ASP A 157 12.50 7.95 -6.11
CA ASP A 157 13.20 8.88 -5.21
C ASP A 157 13.81 10.03 -6.00
N ASN A 158 13.38 11.26 -5.74
CA ASN A 158 13.92 12.46 -6.37
C ASN A 158 15.25 12.91 -5.71
N GLU A 159 15.90 13.94 -6.25
CA GLU A 159 17.16 14.46 -5.69
C GLU A 159 17.01 15.01 -4.26
N GLN A 160 15.78 15.27 -3.82
CA GLN A 160 15.42 15.79 -2.51
C GLN A 160 15.09 14.70 -1.48
N GLY A 161 15.06 13.41 -1.88
CA GLY A 161 14.72 12.31 -0.99
C GLY A 161 13.20 12.06 -0.86
N GLU A 162 12.40 12.60 -1.78
CA GLU A 162 10.94 12.49 -1.79
C GLU A 162 10.48 11.49 -2.86
N ASP A 163 9.51 10.64 -2.49
CA ASP A 163 8.91 9.67 -3.41
C ASP A 163 7.87 10.35 -4.31
N ILE A 164 8.12 10.33 -5.62
CA ILE A 164 7.28 10.95 -6.64
C ILE A 164 6.83 9.95 -7.71
N ILE A 165 5.83 10.37 -8.49
CA ILE A 165 5.47 9.73 -9.76
C ILE A 165 6.44 10.21 -10.83
N ALA A 166 7.09 9.27 -11.51
CA ALA A 166 8.08 9.54 -12.54
C ALA A 166 7.78 8.76 -13.83
N VAL A 167 8.01 9.41 -14.97
CA VAL A 167 8.04 8.78 -16.29
C VAL A 167 9.45 8.92 -16.85
N LEU A 168 10.19 7.80 -16.87
CA LEU A 168 11.62 7.76 -17.15
C LEU A 168 11.92 7.00 -18.45
N PRO A 169 12.97 7.35 -19.20
CA PRO A 169 13.43 6.53 -20.31
C PRO A 169 13.82 5.13 -19.82
N TRP A 170 13.48 4.09 -20.58
CA TRP A 170 13.81 2.71 -20.24
C TRP A 170 15.28 2.50 -19.89
N ASP A 171 16.20 3.07 -20.69
CA ASP A 171 17.64 2.90 -20.47
C ASP A 171 18.10 3.47 -19.11
N GLU A 172 17.50 4.58 -18.68
CA GLU A 172 17.81 5.20 -17.39
C GLU A 172 17.26 4.36 -16.23
N TRP A 173 16.00 3.96 -16.33
CA TRP A 173 15.34 3.12 -15.34
C TRP A 173 16.04 1.75 -15.22
N TRP A 174 16.35 1.12 -16.35
CA TRP A 174 16.99 -0.19 -16.39
C TRP A 174 18.43 -0.16 -15.86
N GLU A 175 19.19 0.90 -16.17
CA GLU A 175 20.54 1.11 -15.61
C GLU A 175 20.50 1.29 -14.09
N PHE A 176 19.50 2.03 -13.58
CA PHE A 176 19.29 2.17 -12.14
C PHE A 176 19.03 0.81 -11.50
N GLU A 177 18.04 0.07 -12.01
CA GLU A 177 17.72 -1.26 -11.50
C GLU A 177 18.97 -2.14 -11.55
N LEU A 178 19.71 -2.20 -12.67
CA LEU A 178 20.91 -3.03 -12.86
C LEU A 178 22.03 -2.73 -11.88
N ASN A 179 22.39 -1.45 -11.74
CA ASN A 179 23.69 -1.09 -11.16
C ASN A 179 23.58 -0.24 -9.89
N LYS A 180 22.43 0.36 -9.60
CA LYS A 180 22.24 1.28 -8.48
C LYS A 180 21.28 0.76 -7.41
N ASP A 181 20.28 -0.05 -7.78
CA ASP A 181 19.35 -0.62 -6.80
C ASP A 181 20.03 -1.71 -5.95
N ASP A 182 20.29 -1.38 -4.70
CA ASP A 182 20.91 -2.25 -3.72
C ASP A 182 19.91 -3.13 -2.94
N SER A 183 18.62 -3.09 -3.29
CA SER A 183 17.54 -3.83 -2.64
C SER A 183 17.32 -5.26 -3.19
N ASN A 184 18.16 -5.67 -4.15
CA ASN A 184 18.06 -6.96 -4.86
C ASN A 184 16.68 -7.14 -5.54
N PRO A 185 16.34 -6.30 -6.54
CA PRO A 185 15.03 -6.32 -7.18
C PRO A 185 14.86 -7.55 -8.08
N HIS A 186 13.65 -8.12 -8.01
CA HIS A 186 13.16 -9.18 -8.89
C HIS A 186 12.06 -8.58 -9.74
N ILE A 187 12.15 -8.72 -11.06
CA ILE A 187 11.27 -8.00 -11.97
C ILE A 187 10.66 -8.99 -12.95
N ALA A 188 9.33 -8.96 -13.04
CA ALA A 188 8.54 -9.71 -14.00
C ALA A 188 7.79 -8.76 -14.93
N LEU A 189 7.95 -8.97 -16.23
CA LEU A 189 7.14 -8.35 -17.27
C LEU A 189 5.91 -9.22 -17.52
N LEU A 190 4.74 -8.61 -17.46
CA LEU A 190 3.43 -9.19 -17.69
C LEU A 190 2.87 -8.55 -18.98
N PRO A 191 3.02 -9.22 -20.13
CA PRO A 191 2.55 -8.68 -21.40
C PRO A 191 1.02 -8.59 -21.40
N LEU A 192 0.46 -7.51 -21.96
CA LEU A 192 -1.00 -7.43 -22.17
C LEU A 192 -1.47 -8.46 -23.20
N HIS A 193 -2.67 -9.01 -23.00
CA HIS A 193 -3.32 -9.88 -23.97
C HIS A 193 -3.63 -9.09 -25.27
N PRO A 194 -3.50 -9.69 -26.46
CA PRO A 194 -3.76 -9.02 -27.74
C PRO A 194 -5.11 -8.31 -27.82
N ASP A 195 -6.17 -8.91 -27.26
CA ASP A 195 -7.51 -8.30 -27.24
C ASP A 195 -7.58 -7.04 -26.36
N MET A 196 -6.78 -6.98 -25.30
CA MET A 196 -6.69 -5.78 -24.46
C MET A 196 -5.83 -4.71 -25.11
N ARG A 197 -4.70 -5.10 -25.73
CA ARG A 197 -3.89 -4.19 -26.54
C ARG A 197 -4.70 -3.52 -27.66
N ALA A 198 -5.57 -4.27 -28.33
CA ALA A 198 -6.43 -3.73 -29.38
C ALA A 198 -7.44 -2.68 -28.88
N LYS A 199 -7.79 -2.70 -27.59
CA LYS A 199 -8.67 -1.71 -26.94
C LYS A 199 -7.91 -0.55 -26.31
N PHE A 200 -6.61 -0.71 -26.09
CA PHE A 200 -5.78 0.22 -25.34
C PHE A 200 -5.59 1.53 -26.11
N ASN A 201 -6.11 2.63 -25.57
CA ASN A 201 -5.89 3.95 -26.13
C ASN A 201 -4.54 4.53 -25.66
N GLU A 202 -3.52 4.39 -26.51
CA GLU A 202 -2.15 4.84 -26.22
C GLU A 202 -2.05 6.35 -25.97
N THR A 203 -2.83 7.17 -26.69
CA THR A 203 -2.80 8.63 -26.53
C THR A 203 -3.34 9.04 -25.17
N ALA A 204 -4.49 8.48 -24.76
CA ALA A 204 -5.08 8.77 -23.46
C ALA A 204 -4.20 8.28 -22.29
N ALA A 205 -3.57 7.11 -22.46
CA ALA A 205 -2.60 6.58 -21.50
C ALA A 205 -1.41 7.54 -21.29
N TRP A 206 -0.85 8.06 -22.38
CA TRP A 206 0.24 9.04 -22.34
C TRP A 206 -0.17 10.36 -21.71
N GLU A 207 -1.32 10.91 -22.08
CA GLU A 207 -1.86 12.14 -21.50
C GLU A 207 -2.03 12.02 -19.99
N TYR A 208 -2.56 10.89 -19.52
CA TYR A 208 -2.70 10.62 -18.09
C TYR A 208 -1.33 10.49 -17.40
N ALA A 209 -0.43 9.67 -17.94
CA ALA A 209 0.90 9.45 -17.36
C ALA A 209 1.69 10.76 -17.20
N LEU A 210 1.64 11.63 -18.21
CA LEU A 210 2.27 12.95 -18.18
C LEU A 210 1.60 13.91 -17.20
N SER A 211 0.28 13.83 -17.02
CA SER A 211 -0.44 14.68 -16.07
C SER A 211 -0.06 14.40 -14.60
N MET A 212 0.34 13.16 -14.32
CA MET A 212 0.75 12.69 -12.99
C MET A 212 2.27 12.77 -12.79
N ASN A 213 3.06 12.97 -13.84
CA ASN A 213 4.51 13.06 -13.72
C ASN A 213 4.94 14.23 -12.81
N GLY A 214 5.78 13.96 -11.82
CA GLY A 214 6.23 14.91 -10.80
C GLY A 214 5.24 15.14 -9.65
N LYS A 215 4.13 14.41 -9.60
CA LYS A 215 3.18 14.44 -8.47
C LYS A 215 3.66 13.56 -7.31
N PRO A 216 3.20 13.80 -6.07
CA PRO A 216 3.62 13.02 -4.91
C PRO A 216 3.11 11.57 -4.96
N TYR A 217 3.83 10.69 -4.26
CA TYR A 217 3.41 9.31 -4.04
C TYR A 217 2.12 9.21 -3.21
N GLY A 218 1.25 8.26 -3.55
CA GLY A 218 -0.04 8.03 -2.89
C GLY A 218 0.06 7.34 -1.52
N TYR A 219 0.71 7.97 -0.55
CA TYR A 219 0.70 7.45 0.82
C TYR A 219 -0.69 7.52 1.46
N HIS A 220 -1.50 8.51 1.05
CA HIS A 220 -2.88 8.68 1.49
C HIS A 220 -3.78 7.52 1.11
N ASN A 221 -3.67 7.00 -0.13
CA ASN A 221 -4.54 5.94 -0.62
C ASN A 221 -4.02 4.52 -0.33
N MET A 222 -2.70 4.31 -0.35
CA MET A 222 -2.10 2.98 -0.16
C MET A 222 -2.49 2.31 1.16
N LEU A 223 -2.64 3.06 2.25
CA LEU A 223 -3.00 2.46 3.54
C LEU A 223 -4.44 1.92 3.56
N PHE A 224 -5.36 2.62 2.89
CA PHE A 224 -6.78 2.28 2.93
C PHE A 224 -7.13 1.18 1.94
N SER A 225 -6.37 1.02 0.85
CA SER A 225 -6.50 -0.14 -0.04
C SER A 225 -6.10 -1.48 0.60
N TRP A 226 -5.62 -1.46 1.85
CA TRP A 226 -5.38 -2.67 2.64
C TRP A 226 -6.52 -2.99 3.60
N ILE A 227 -7.51 -2.09 3.80
CA ILE A 227 -8.50 -2.15 4.87
C ILE A 227 -9.93 -2.02 4.31
N ASP A 228 -10.42 -3.08 3.69
CA ASP A 228 -11.76 -3.08 3.08
C ASP A 228 -12.84 -3.61 4.02
N THR A 229 -12.46 -4.36 5.05
CA THR A 229 -13.38 -5.00 6.00
C THR A 229 -13.06 -4.58 7.44
N ILE A 230 -14.10 -4.61 8.28
CA ILE A 230 -14.02 -4.21 9.68
C ILE A 230 -12.97 -5.01 10.44
N ASP A 231 -12.76 -6.28 10.07
CA ASP A 231 -12.03 -7.21 10.93
C ASP A 231 -11.18 -8.25 10.16
N ALA A 232 -11.44 -8.51 8.88
CA ALA A 232 -10.81 -9.56 8.10
C ALA A 232 -9.68 -9.07 7.16
N ASN A 233 -9.00 -7.98 7.50
CA ASN A 233 -7.80 -7.49 6.81
C ASN A 233 -6.55 -7.43 7.72
N TYR A 234 -6.66 -7.90 8.96
CA TYR A 234 -5.60 -7.77 9.97
C TYR A 234 -4.90 -9.12 10.20
N PRO A 235 -3.61 -9.28 9.82
CA PRO A 235 -2.85 -10.49 10.06
C PRO A 235 -2.59 -10.78 11.55
N PRO A 236 -2.79 -12.01 12.06
CA PRO A 236 -2.43 -12.36 13.44
C PRO A 236 -0.97 -12.01 13.77
N PRO A 237 -0.69 -11.39 14.95
CA PRO A 237 -1.57 -11.24 16.12
C PRO A 237 -2.52 -10.03 16.09
N LEU A 238 -2.65 -9.34 14.96
CA LEU A 238 -3.65 -8.28 14.77
C LEU A 238 -5.01 -8.97 14.57
N ASP A 239 -5.77 -9.21 15.65
CA ASP A 239 -7.03 -9.96 15.59
C ASP A 239 -8.27 -9.04 15.63
N ALA A 240 -9.14 -9.19 14.64
CA ALA A 240 -10.57 -8.83 14.58
C ALA A 240 -11.36 -8.88 15.90
N HIS A 241 -11.15 -9.90 16.73
CA HIS A 241 -11.90 -10.06 17.97
C HIS A 241 -11.46 -9.09 19.07
N VAL A 242 -10.34 -8.40 18.86
CA VAL A 242 -9.93 -7.21 19.60
C VAL A 242 -10.60 -5.95 19.01
N VAL A 243 -11.16 -5.98 17.80
CA VAL A 243 -11.67 -4.82 17.02
C VAL A 243 -13.13 -4.45 17.32
N ARG A 244 -13.90 -5.26 18.05
CA ARG A 244 -15.36 -5.10 18.15
C ARG A 244 -15.87 -3.91 19.00
N ARG A 245 -15.02 -3.12 19.68
CA ARG A 245 -15.51 -1.95 20.44
C ARG A 245 -14.70 -0.66 20.39
N SER A 246 -13.37 -0.63 20.30
CA SER A 246 -12.61 0.64 20.33
C SER A 246 -11.12 0.53 19.93
N TYR A 247 -10.71 -0.52 19.20
CA TYR A 247 -9.27 -0.87 19.05
C TYR A 247 -8.69 -0.62 17.65
N THR A 248 -9.48 -0.10 16.73
CA THR A 248 -9.01 0.37 15.42
C THR A 248 -7.86 1.38 15.58
N CYS A 249 -7.84 2.16 16.67
CA CYS A 249 -6.75 3.10 17.00
C CYS A 249 -5.38 2.45 17.30
N ILE A 250 -5.28 1.19 17.78
CA ILE A 250 -3.97 0.61 18.18
C ILE A 250 -3.21 0.03 16.98
N CYS A 251 -3.92 -0.58 16.04
CA CYS A 251 -3.31 -1.09 14.79
C CYS A 251 -2.85 0.08 13.93
N VAL A 252 -3.72 1.08 13.78
CA VAL A 252 -3.40 2.37 13.18
C VAL A 252 -2.23 3.01 13.93
N ALA A 253 -2.20 3.04 15.28
CA ALA A 253 -1.05 3.57 16.03
C ALA A 253 0.25 2.77 15.85
N SER A 254 0.20 1.46 15.65
CA SER A 254 1.40 0.64 15.43
C SER A 254 1.97 0.85 14.04
N VAL A 255 1.10 0.93 13.02
CA VAL A 255 1.47 1.34 11.65
C VAL A 255 1.97 2.78 11.66
N MET A 256 1.29 3.71 12.35
CA MET A 256 1.72 5.10 12.54
C MET A 256 3.02 5.21 13.31
N THR A 257 3.34 4.31 14.23
CA THR A 257 4.62 4.31 14.95
C THR A 257 5.75 3.88 14.02
N VAL A 258 5.55 2.83 13.21
CA VAL A 258 6.51 2.43 12.19
C VAL A 258 6.64 3.52 11.11
N TRP A 259 5.53 4.10 10.69
CA TRP A 259 5.47 5.16 9.69
C TRP A 259 6.10 6.46 10.19
N ASN A 260 5.87 6.86 11.44
CA ASN A 260 6.56 7.97 12.09
C ASN A 260 8.07 7.74 12.20
N GLN A 261 8.53 6.49 12.27
CA GLN A 261 9.97 6.19 12.25
C GLN A 261 10.56 6.27 10.82
N ILE A 262 9.73 6.10 9.80
CA ILE A 262 10.13 6.10 8.37
C ILE A 262 10.03 7.51 7.77
N GLN A 263 8.95 8.26 8.04
CA GLN A 263 8.68 9.63 7.59
C GLN A 263 7.90 10.43 8.68
N PRO A 264 8.58 10.90 9.74
CA PRO A 264 7.96 11.57 10.89
C PRO A 264 7.22 12.88 10.57
N ALA A 265 7.60 13.56 9.48
CA ALA A 265 6.99 14.85 9.11
C ALA A 265 5.63 14.70 8.38
N TYR A 266 5.28 13.49 7.94
CA TYR A 266 4.17 13.25 6.99
C TYR A 266 3.04 12.38 7.57
N ALA A 267 3.32 11.46 8.51
CA ALA A 267 2.40 10.40 8.93
C ALA A 267 1.06 10.88 9.53
N ALA A 268 1.11 11.91 10.38
CA ALA A 268 -0.06 12.37 11.13
C ALA A 268 -1.04 13.16 10.25
N ASN A 269 -0.50 13.95 9.31
CA ASN A 269 -1.32 14.80 8.42
C ASN A 269 -2.02 13.96 7.35
N ILE A 270 -1.31 12.98 6.75
CA ILE A 270 -1.85 12.11 5.70
C ILE A 270 -3.11 11.38 6.16
N LEU A 271 -3.00 10.69 7.30
CA LEU A 271 -4.10 9.89 7.81
C LEU A 271 -5.27 10.77 8.23
N ASN A 272 -4.98 11.90 8.89
CA ASN A 272 -6.03 12.77 9.37
C ASN A 272 -6.84 13.38 8.21
N GLU A 273 -6.17 13.78 7.14
CA GLU A 273 -6.82 14.31 5.94
C GLU A 273 -7.69 13.25 5.26
N ALA A 274 -7.14 12.04 5.04
CA ALA A 274 -7.88 10.92 4.44
C ALA A 274 -9.09 10.48 5.26
N LEU A 275 -9.02 10.55 6.59
CA LEU A 275 -10.17 10.29 7.47
C LEU A 275 -11.20 11.42 7.41
N ASN A 276 -10.76 12.68 7.34
CA ASN A 276 -11.66 13.84 7.21
C ASN A 276 -12.42 13.81 5.87
N LYS A 277 -11.79 13.38 4.77
CA LYS A 277 -12.47 13.14 3.48
C LYS A 277 -13.58 12.11 3.61
N ARG A 278 -13.27 10.95 4.19
CA ARG A 278 -14.23 9.85 4.41
C ARG A 278 -15.41 10.27 5.28
N LEU A 279 -15.16 11.08 6.31
CA LEU A 279 -16.21 11.60 7.19
C LEU A 279 -16.94 12.81 6.58
N GLY A 280 -16.42 13.43 5.53
CA GLY A 280 -16.95 14.66 4.93
C GLY A 280 -16.88 15.86 5.88
N THR A 281 -15.85 15.92 6.72
CA THR A 281 -15.61 17.01 7.69
C THR A 281 -14.58 18.03 7.19
N GLU A 282 -14.12 17.90 5.95
CA GLU A 282 -13.30 18.91 5.31
C GLU A 282 -14.07 20.23 5.23
N VAL A 283 -13.48 21.31 5.76
CA VAL A 283 -14.01 22.64 5.57
C VAL A 283 -13.44 23.19 4.26
N PRO A 284 -14.27 23.51 3.24
CA PRO A 284 -13.78 24.21 2.07
C PRO A 284 -13.27 25.58 2.50
N SER A 285 -11.99 25.86 2.25
CA SER A 285 -11.33 27.13 2.53
C SER A 285 -11.98 28.36 1.87
N HIS A 286 -13.02 28.17 1.04
CA HIS A 286 -13.77 29.23 0.36
C HIS A 286 -14.88 29.90 1.21
N SER A 287 -15.16 29.45 2.44
CA SER A 287 -16.22 30.06 3.28
C SER A 287 -15.73 31.11 4.28
N ILE A 288 -14.42 31.44 4.32
CA ILE A 288 -13.89 32.49 5.21
C ILE A 288 -13.47 33.68 4.34
N CYS A 289 -14.05 34.84 4.66
CA CYS A 289 -13.97 36.10 3.93
C CYS A 289 -12.52 36.49 3.51
N ASN A 290 -12.29 36.57 2.18
CA ASN A 290 -11.07 36.95 1.46
C ASN A 290 -10.52 38.39 1.73
N CYS A 291 -10.45 38.87 2.97
CA CYS A 291 -9.85 40.18 3.26
C CYS A 291 -8.59 40.13 4.13
N LEU A 292 -8.23 38.99 4.72
CA LEU A 292 -7.05 38.88 5.59
C LEU A 292 -5.94 37.96 5.05
N CYS A 293 -6.24 37.06 4.11
CA CYS A 293 -5.26 36.06 3.64
C CYS A 293 -4.17 36.64 2.72
N ASP A 294 -4.44 37.72 1.99
CA ASP A 294 -3.47 38.32 1.04
C ASP A 294 -2.27 38.99 1.73
N PHE A 295 -2.29 39.19 3.05
CA PHE A 295 -1.23 39.90 3.77
C PHE A 295 -0.18 38.99 4.44
N MET A 296 -0.37 37.66 4.45
CA MET A 296 0.40 36.80 5.38
C MET A 296 1.10 35.57 4.79
N HIS A 297 1.07 35.30 3.48
CA HIS A 297 1.78 34.14 2.87
C HIS A 297 1.54 32.83 3.67
N LEU A 298 0.32 32.62 4.16
CA LEU A 298 -0.06 31.35 4.80
C LEU A 298 -0.47 30.38 3.69
N VAL A 299 0.21 29.24 3.65
CA VAL A 299 -0.20 28.06 2.89
C VAL A 299 -1.62 27.71 3.34
N LEU A 300 -2.52 27.50 2.38
CA LEU A 300 -3.93 27.18 2.64
C LEU A 300 -4.03 25.73 3.12
N ASP A 301 -3.79 25.50 4.41
CA ASP A 301 -4.08 24.21 5.05
C ASP A 301 -5.61 24.01 5.11
N THR A 302 -6.08 22.85 4.65
CA THR A 302 -7.44 22.38 4.91
C THR A 302 -7.56 22.04 6.40
N GLU A 303 -8.20 22.93 7.17
CA GLU A 303 -8.52 22.66 8.58
C GLU A 303 -9.67 21.65 8.67
N GLY A 304 -9.32 20.38 8.88
CA GLY A 304 -10.24 19.31 9.30
C GLY A 304 -10.25 19.13 10.82
N LEU A 305 -11.09 18.22 11.31
CA LEU A 305 -11.06 17.80 12.71
C LEU A 305 -9.72 17.14 13.03
N ASP A 306 -9.22 17.32 14.26
CA ASP A 306 -8.11 16.49 14.73
C ASP A 306 -8.57 15.03 14.96
N LEU A 307 -7.63 14.09 15.07
CA LEU A 307 -7.97 12.68 15.24
C LEU A 307 -8.91 12.42 16.45
N PRO A 308 -8.67 12.99 17.65
CA PRO A 308 -9.63 12.90 18.77
C PRO A 308 -11.04 13.41 18.44
N GLU A 309 -11.16 14.59 17.80
CA GLU A 309 -12.44 15.18 17.40
C GLU A 309 -13.15 14.35 16.35
N LEU A 310 -12.40 13.79 15.40
CA LEU A 310 -12.90 12.92 14.35
C LEU A 310 -13.47 11.62 14.91
N LEU A 311 -12.81 11.02 15.91
CA LEU A 311 -13.33 9.84 16.61
C LEU A 311 -14.65 10.17 17.33
N VAL A 312 -14.73 11.32 18.01
CA VAL A 312 -15.94 11.77 18.70
C VAL A 312 -17.07 12.06 17.71
N GLU A 313 -16.78 12.71 16.58
CA GLU A 313 -17.76 13.04 15.55
C GLU A 313 -18.29 11.78 14.85
N THR A 314 -17.40 10.82 14.54
CA THR A 314 -17.77 9.52 13.96
C THR A 314 -18.78 8.79 14.86
N GLU A 315 -18.50 8.72 16.16
CA GLU A 315 -19.43 8.15 17.13
C GLU A 315 -20.73 8.95 17.25
N THR A 316 -20.67 10.29 17.17
CA THR A 316 -21.84 11.18 17.23
C THR A 316 -22.77 10.97 16.05
N ARG A 317 -22.22 10.64 14.87
CA ARG A 317 -22.97 10.27 13.66
C ARG A 317 -23.49 8.83 13.70
N GLY A 318 -23.22 8.08 14.77
CA GLY A 318 -23.68 6.71 14.94
C GLY A 318 -22.90 5.67 14.13
N SER A 319 -21.71 6.04 13.63
CA SER A 319 -20.77 5.13 12.96
C SER A 319 -19.64 4.74 13.90
N SER A 320 -18.91 3.67 13.60
CA SER A 320 -17.69 3.28 14.30
C SER A 320 -16.44 3.70 13.53
N PHE A 321 -15.32 3.86 14.24
CA PHE A 321 -14.04 4.18 13.58
C PHE A 321 -13.60 3.07 12.60
N ALA A 322 -13.97 1.81 12.86
CA ALA A 322 -13.73 0.70 11.93
C ALA A 322 -14.53 0.86 10.63
N GLU A 323 -15.81 1.22 10.72
CA GLU A 323 -16.65 1.50 9.55
C GLU A 323 -16.17 2.73 8.76
N LEU A 324 -15.55 3.71 9.45
CA LEU A 324 -14.92 4.84 8.77
C LEU A 324 -13.72 4.41 7.92
N LEU A 325 -12.89 3.48 8.41
CA LEU A 325 -11.74 2.99 7.65
C LEU A 325 -12.14 2.22 6.40
N THR A 326 -13.29 1.53 6.42
CA THR A 326 -13.79 0.73 5.30
C THR A 326 -14.51 1.56 4.23
N ILE A 327 -14.53 2.89 4.33
CA ILE A 327 -15.08 3.73 3.26
C ILE A 327 -14.08 3.72 2.09
N PRO A 328 -14.49 3.27 0.89
CA PRO A 328 -13.58 3.17 -0.24
C PRO A 328 -12.97 4.51 -0.63
N GLU A 329 -11.67 4.51 -0.85
CA GLU A 329 -10.97 5.62 -1.50
C GLU A 329 -11.57 5.87 -2.89
N GLN A 330 -11.58 7.14 -3.31
CA GLN A 330 -12.06 7.50 -4.63
C GLN A 330 -10.90 8.03 -5.49
N ASP A 331 -10.87 7.59 -6.74
CA ASP A 331 -9.84 7.93 -7.73
C ASP A 331 -9.74 9.45 -8.03
N ASP A 332 -10.81 10.19 -7.77
CA ASP A 332 -10.91 11.63 -7.98
C ASP A 332 -10.57 12.48 -6.74
N TRP A 333 -10.31 11.85 -5.60
CA TRP A 333 -9.88 12.58 -4.40
C TRP A 333 -8.53 13.25 -4.59
N VAL A 334 -8.44 14.49 -4.11
CA VAL A 334 -7.24 15.32 -4.17
C VAL A 334 -6.91 15.77 -2.75
N TYR A 335 -5.68 15.54 -2.33
CA TYR A 335 -5.17 15.87 -1.02
C TYR A 335 -4.46 17.23 -1.03
N SER A 336 -4.06 17.71 0.15
CA SER A 336 -3.40 19.01 0.36
C SER A 336 -2.05 19.12 -0.37
N ASP A 337 -1.35 18.00 -0.53
CA ASP A 337 -0.13 17.87 -1.33
C ASP A 337 -0.40 17.67 -2.83
N GLY A 338 -1.67 17.55 -3.22
CA GLY A 338 -2.15 17.46 -4.59
C GLY A 338 -2.72 16.09 -4.94
N LYS A 339 -2.82 15.83 -6.25
CA LYS A 339 -3.25 14.51 -6.74
C LYS A 339 -2.08 13.54 -6.60
N SER A 340 -2.32 12.40 -5.95
CA SER A 340 -1.32 11.37 -5.69
C SER A 340 -1.88 9.99 -6.02
N ALA A 341 -0.99 9.03 -6.31
CA ALA A 341 -1.36 7.65 -6.62
C ALA A 341 -0.30 6.69 -6.10
N SER A 342 -0.70 5.57 -5.50
CA SER A 342 0.22 4.48 -5.20
C SER A 342 0.78 3.86 -6.49
N CYS A 343 1.82 3.03 -6.39
CA CYS A 343 2.45 2.38 -7.55
C CYS A 343 1.43 1.63 -8.42
N VAL A 344 0.53 0.87 -7.80
CA VAL A 344 -0.47 0.08 -8.52
C VAL A 344 -1.64 0.92 -9.00
N ALA A 345 -2.12 1.87 -8.18
CA ALA A 345 -3.19 2.78 -8.57
C ALA A 345 -2.78 3.59 -9.80
N PHE A 346 -1.54 4.08 -9.86
CA PHE A 346 -1.03 4.82 -11.03
C PHE A 346 -1.10 3.99 -12.33
N VAL A 347 -0.69 2.72 -12.29
CA VAL A 347 -0.74 1.84 -13.48
C VAL A 347 -2.19 1.55 -13.88
N LEU A 348 -3.06 1.26 -12.92
CA LEU A 348 -4.47 0.94 -13.19
C LEU A 348 -5.27 2.17 -13.63
N GLU A 349 -4.92 3.36 -13.16
CA GLU A 349 -5.49 4.62 -13.65
C GLU A 349 -5.10 4.86 -15.11
N ILE A 350 -3.86 4.54 -15.50
CA ILE A 350 -3.45 4.56 -16.91
C ILE A 350 -4.31 3.58 -17.72
N TYR A 351 -4.57 2.37 -17.20
CA TYR A 351 -5.45 1.39 -17.85
C TYR A 351 -6.89 1.87 -17.95
N LYS A 352 -7.39 2.56 -16.93
CA LYS A 352 -8.71 3.18 -16.87
C LYS A 352 -8.83 4.30 -17.91
N ALA A 353 -7.85 5.20 -17.98
CA ALA A 353 -7.76 6.24 -19.00
C ALA A 353 -7.63 5.66 -20.43
N ALA A 354 -6.93 4.53 -20.57
CA ALA A 354 -6.77 3.81 -21.84
C ALA A 354 -8.03 3.04 -22.28
N GLY A 355 -9.09 2.98 -21.45
CA GLY A 355 -10.36 2.33 -21.77
C GLY A 355 -10.41 0.82 -21.48
N LEU A 356 -9.45 0.26 -20.73
CA LEU A 356 -9.45 -1.19 -20.43
C LEU A 356 -10.58 -1.63 -19.50
N PHE A 357 -11.09 -0.72 -18.67
CA PHE A 357 -12.19 -0.99 -17.74
C PHE A 357 -13.58 -0.65 -18.32
N ASP A 358 -13.69 -0.23 -19.58
CA ASP A 358 -14.99 0.08 -20.17
C ASP A 358 -15.87 -1.17 -20.38
N PRO A 359 -17.18 -1.09 -20.12
CA PRO A 359 -17.97 0.12 -19.79
C PRO A 359 -18.14 0.39 -18.28
N ILE A 360 -17.46 -0.37 -17.41
CA ILE A 360 -17.63 -0.33 -15.95
C ILE A 360 -16.65 0.63 -15.25
N SER A 361 -15.86 1.37 -16.02
CA SER A 361 -14.84 2.32 -15.54
C SER A 361 -15.36 3.27 -14.45
N SER A 362 -16.59 3.77 -14.55
CA SER A 362 -17.19 4.65 -13.55
C SER A 362 -17.59 3.99 -12.23
N SER A 363 -17.59 2.66 -12.17
CA SER A 363 -17.97 1.86 -10.99
C SER A 363 -16.78 1.10 -10.42
N ILE A 364 -15.55 1.47 -10.79
CA ILE A 364 -14.31 0.87 -10.28
C ILE A 364 -13.47 2.00 -9.69
N GLN A 365 -13.05 1.85 -8.43
CA GLN A 365 -12.04 2.70 -7.81
C GLN A 365 -10.72 1.93 -7.81
N VAL A 366 -9.80 2.29 -8.70
CA VAL A 366 -8.52 1.57 -8.81
C VAL A 366 -7.55 1.90 -7.68
N THR A 367 -7.83 2.98 -6.94
CA THR A 367 -7.17 3.32 -5.68
C THR A 367 -7.35 2.26 -4.58
N GLU A 368 -8.40 1.44 -4.65
CA GLU A 368 -8.66 0.32 -3.73
C GLU A 368 -7.91 -0.96 -4.10
N PHE A 369 -7.23 -1.00 -5.26
CA PHE A 369 -6.59 -2.24 -5.71
C PHE A 369 -5.24 -2.42 -5.03
N THR A 370 -4.97 -3.64 -4.56
CA THR A 370 -3.61 -4.05 -4.21
C THR A 370 -2.85 -4.54 -5.44
N ILE A 371 -1.53 -4.69 -5.31
CA ILE A 371 -0.69 -5.28 -6.37
C ILE A 371 -1.20 -6.69 -6.75
N LYS A 372 -1.71 -7.46 -5.78
CA LYS A 372 -2.31 -8.77 -6.04
C LYS A 372 -3.51 -8.68 -6.96
N ASP A 373 -4.39 -7.73 -6.71
CA ASP A 373 -5.59 -7.55 -7.50
C ASP A 373 -5.23 -7.15 -8.93
N ALA A 374 -4.26 -6.25 -9.10
CA ALA A 374 -3.78 -5.83 -10.40
C ALA A 374 -3.26 -6.98 -11.27
N TYR A 375 -2.32 -7.80 -10.77
CA TYR A 375 -1.80 -8.92 -11.57
C TYR A 375 -2.79 -10.09 -11.71
N SER A 376 -3.86 -10.11 -10.90
CA SER A 376 -4.92 -11.13 -10.99
C SER A 376 -5.96 -10.81 -12.07
N LEU A 377 -6.01 -9.56 -12.55
CA LEU A 377 -6.91 -9.14 -13.62
C LEU A 377 -6.64 -9.92 -14.92
N ARG A 378 -7.71 -10.25 -15.63
CA ARG A 378 -7.69 -10.91 -16.95
C ARG A 378 -7.27 -10.00 -18.10
N PHE A 379 -6.20 -9.24 -17.87
CA PHE A 379 -5.65 -8.30 -18.84
C PHE A 379 -4.40 -8.81 -19.55
N PHE A 380 -3.72 -9.78 -18.94
CA PHE A 380 -2.41 -10.23 -19.38
C PHE A 380 -2.49 -11.43 -20.31
N GLU A 381 -1.38 -11.72 -20.99
CA GLU A 381 -1.26 -12.89 -21.85
C GLU A 381 -1.42 -14.20 -21.05
N ASN A 382 -2.11 -15.17 -21.62
CA ASN A 382 -2.33 -16.49 -21.02
C ASN A 382 -1.80 -17.64 -21.90
N ASN A 383 -1.37 -17.33 -23.12
CA ASN A 383 -0.80 -18.27 -24.06
C ASN A 383 0.73 -18.11 -24.10
N SER A 384 1.43 -19.11 -23.56
CA SER A 384 2.90 -19.14 -23.53
C SER A 384 3.55 -19.05 -24.91
N SER A 385 2.87 -19.50 -25.97
CA SER A 385 3.38 -19.43 -27.35
C SER A 385 3.41 -18.02 -27.93
N ARG A 386 2.78 -17.04 -27.28
CA ARG A 386 2.80 -15.62 -27.66
C ARG A 386 3.72 -14.76 -26.80
N LEU A 387 4.27 -15.35 -25.73
CA LEU A 387 5.30 -14.67 -24.96
C LEU A 387 6.56 -14.50 -25.83
N PRO A 388 7.36 -13.44 -25.61
CA PRO A 388 8.60 -13.23 -26.35
C PRO A 388 9.54 -14.44 -26.28
N GLU A 389 10.37 -14.68 -27.31
CA GLU A 389 11.23 -15.87 -27.36
C GLU A 389 12.25 -15.94 -26.22
N TRP A 390 12.69 -14.78 -25.70
CA TRP A 390 13.58 -14.69 -24.55
C TRP A 390 12.86 -14.95 -23.22
N CYS A 391 11.53 -14.99 -23.21
CA CYS A 391 10.74 -15.29 -22.02
C CYS A 391 10.96 -16.74 -21.60
N ASN A 392 11.27 -16.96 -20.31
CA ASN A 392 11.66 -18.26 -19.75
C ASN A 392 12.97 -18.85 -20.31
N ASP A 393 13.75 -18.11 -21.12
CA ASP A 393 15.03 -18.62 -21.59
C ASP A 393 16.00 -18.82 -20.41
N GLY A 394 16.66 -19.97 -20.37
CA GLY A 394 17.64 -20.33 -19.35
C GLY A 394 17.12 -20.82 -17.99
N ASP A 395 15.80 -20.89 -17.75
CA ASP A 395 15.22 -21.53 -16.55
C ASP A 395 14.58 -22.89 -16.88
N GLY A 396 14.69 -23.86 -15.97
CA GLY A 396 14.08 -25.19 -16.13
C GLY A 396 12.58 -25.22 -15.82
N VAL A 397 12.00 -24.08 -15.44
CA VAL A 397 10.59 -23.92 -15.08
C VAL A 397 9.99 -22.82 -15.96
N GLU A 398 8.95 -23.17 -16.72
CA GLU A 398 8.20 -22.22 -17.53
C GLU A 398 7.18 -21.46 -16.66
N LEU A 399 7.31 -20.14 -16.62
CA LEU A 399 6.36 -19.24 -15.98
C LEU A 399 5.34 -18.72 -17.00
N PRO A 400 4.10 -18.38 -16.56
CA PRO A 400 3.09 -17.80 -17.45
C PRO A 400 3.36 -16.33 -17.82
N PHE A 401 4.43 -15.74 -17.28
CA PHE A 401 4.90 -14.37 -17.50
C PHE A 401 6.42 -14.36 -17.59
N CYS A 402 7.02 -13.22 -17.94
CA CYS A 402 8.44 -13.14 -18.25
C CYS A 402 9.25 -12.53 -17.11
N GLN A 403 9.97 -13.34 -16.34
CA GLN A 403 10.87 -12.83 -15.31
C GLN A 403 12.20 -12.33 -15.92
N ILE A 404 12.32 -11.01 -16.07
CA ILE A 404 13.46 -10.35 -16.70
C ILE A 404 14.66 -10.17 -15.77
N ARG A 405 14.42 -10.18 -14.46
CA ARG A 405 15.47 -10.03 -13.45
C ARG A 405 15.17 -10.80 -12.18
N GLY A 406 16.23 -11.30 -11.54
CA GLY A 406 16.24 -11.60 -10.11
C GLY A 406 16.77 -12.99 -9.81
N ARG A 407 17.36 -13.12 -8.63
CA ARG A 407 17.98 -14.36 -8.15
C ARG A 407 16.95 -15.46 -7.82
N TYR A 408 15.81 -15.06 -7.26
CA TYR A 408 14.73 -15.96 -6.87
C TYR A 408 13.61 -15.94 -7.90
N ARG A 409 12.92 -17.05 -8.06
CA ARG A 409 11.79 -17.16 -8.96
C ARG A 409 10.61 -16.38 -8.40
N MET A 410 10.05 -15.50 -9.23
CA MET A 410 8.84 -14.77 -8.88
C MET A 410 7.63 -15.70 -8.95
N GLU A 411 6.77 -15.56 -7.95
CA GLU A 411 5.48 -16.23 -7.89
C GLU A 411 4.42 -15.13 -7.90
N LEU A 412 3.40 -15.25 -8.76
CA LEU A 412 2.26 -14.33 -8.79
C LEU A 412 0.96 -15.13 -8.61
N PRO A 413 0.58 -15.48 -7.36
CA PRO A 413 -0.55 -16.36 -7.10
C PRO A 413 -1.88 -15.74 -7.55
N GLY A 414 -2.60 -16.42 -8.43
CA GLY A 414 -3.85 -15.87 -9.00
C GLY A 414 -3.65 -15.01 -10.24
N TYR A 415 -2.42 -14.99 -10.81
CA TYR A 415 -2.13 -14.34 -12.09
C TYR A 415 -3.19 -14.62 -13.14
N ASN A 416 -3.78 -13.55 -13.70
CA ASN A 416 -4.66 -13.60 -14.86
C ASN A 416 -5.92 -14.48 -14.65
N THR A 417 -6.55 -14.41 -13.47
CA THR A 417 -7.67 -15.29 -13.10
C THR A 417 -9.04 -14.61 -12.99
N VAL A 418 -9.10 -13.29 -12.78
CA VAL A 418 -10.34 -12.56 -12.45
C VAL A 418 -10.72 -11.58 -13.56
N ASP A 419 -11.96 -11.65 -14.04
CA ASP A 419 -12.52 -10.64 -14.93
C ASP A 419 -12.97 -9.41 -14.12
N PRO A 420 -12.74 -8.17 -14.59
CA PRO A 420 -13.22 -6.97 -13.90
C PRO A 420 -14.75 -6.94 -13.77
N TYR A 421 -15.26 -6.44 -12.63
CA TYR A 421 -16.68 -6.17 -12.39
C TYR A 421 -16.88 -4.92 -11.52
N PRO A 422 -18.10 -4.33 -11.50
CA PRO A 422 -18.39 -3.13 -10.71
C PRO A 422 -18.14 -3.35 -9.21
N HIS A 423 -17.62 -2.33 -8.52
CA HIS A 423 -17.32 -2.31 -7.08
C HIS A 423 -16.33 -3.39 -6.62
N MET A 424 -15.49 -3.88 -7.54
CA MET A 424 -14.43 -4.84 -7.24
C MET A 424 -13.43 -4.25 -6.25
N ASN A 425 -13.01 -5.05 -5.27
CA ASN A 425 -12.03 -4.69 -4.22
C ASN A 425 -12.49 -3.64 -3.19
N GLU A 426 -13.76 -3.25 -3.14
CA GLU A 426 -14.23 -2.28 -2.12
C GLU A 426 -14.57 -2.96 -0.76
N MET A 427 -14.62 -4.29 -0.70
CA MET A 427 -15.04 -5.07 0.49
C MET A 427 -14.26 -6.40 0.62
N CYS A 428 -12.98 -6.40 0.24
CA CYS A 428 -12.18 -7.62 0.16
C CYS A 428 -11.35 -7.93 1.42
N PRO A 429 -11.53 -9.11 2.05
CA PRO A 429 -10.66 -9.52 3.15
C PRO A 429 -9.29 -10.00 2.64
N SER A 430 -8.21 -9.66 3.37
CA SER A 430 -6.83 -9.99 3.03
C SER A 430 -6.09 -10.72 4.15
N LEU A 431 -6.62 -11.86 4.63
CA LEU A 431 -5.97 -12.61 5.72
C LEU A 431 -4.93 -13.66 5.25
N PRO A 432 -3.68 -13.61 5.78
CA PRO A 432 -2.73 -14.70 5.62
C PRO A 432 -3.19 -15.99 6.32
N PRO A 433 -2.65 -17.16 5.92
CA PRO A 433 -1.73 -17.35 4.79
C PRO A 433 -2.45 -17.61 3.47
N LYS A 434 -3.78 -17.75 3.47
CA LYS A 434 -4.54 -18.21 2.29
C LYS A 434 -5.03 -17.08 1.40
N TYR A 435 -5.23 -15.89 1.96
CA TYR A 435 -5.74 -14.71 1.24
C TYR A 435 -6.96 -15.05 0.37
N SER A 436 -7.93 -15.72 1.01
CA SER A 436 -9.13 -16.23 0.35
C SER A 436 -9.98 -15.05 -0.10
N ARG A 437 -10.28 -14.98 -1.40
CA ARG A 437 -11.18 -13.99 -2.00
C ARG A 437 -12.62 -14.53 -1.99
N PRO A 438 -13.56 -13.94 -1.23
CA PRO A 438 -14.98 -14.28 -1.30
C PRO A 438 -15.58 -13.92 -2.66
N SER A 439 -16.75 -14.49 -2.97
CA SER A 439 -17.54 -14.03 -4.12
C SER A 439 -18.03 -12.60 -3.89
N ASP A 440 -17.97 -11.77 -4.93
CA ASP A 440 -18.45 -10.37 -4.94
C ASP A 440 -17.62 -9.40 -4.09
N CYS A 441 -16.40 -9.80 -3.70
CA CYS A 441 -15.31 -8.91 -3.37
C CYS A 441 -14.48 -8.83 -4.64
#